data_AF-A0A1Q7IXY8-F1
#
_entry.id   AF-A0A1Q7IXY8-F1
#
_cell.length_a   1.000
_cell.length_b   1.000
_cell.length_c   1.000
_cell.angle_alpha   90.00
_cell.angle_beta   90.00
_cell.angle_gamma   90.00
#
_symmetry.space_group_name_H-M   'P 1'
#
loop_
_entity.id
_entity.type
_entity.pdbx_description
1 polymer ?
#
loop_
_entity_poly.entity_id
_entity_poly.type
_entity_poly.pdbx_seq_one_letter_code
_entity_poly.pdbx_strand_id
1 'polypeptide(L)'
;MRACAEWPKTIDVVRLAGVALAVGCYYETPGPQHFTKIQVTTVPFDSIRNYAATLKFDSVIGAADAERMDFATGKIGTGDSAWIEPEEGAWALDSTDLADGRIIARIRTKSTVYAPLGYTPSKWTWWWVDKQHGVWRSLLLSDSLETRQPDSLKLDTHGNYTWHQSIARWKGSQWGTCCKTCCCGS
;
A
#
# COMPACT_ATOMS: atom_id res chain seq x y z
N MET A 1 -17.67 17.53 -2.09
CA MET A 1 -17.30 17.85 -3.48
C MET A 1 -16.37 19.05 -3.45
N ARG A 2 -15.07 18.86 -3.65
CA ARG A 2 -14.11 19.96 -3.76
C ARG A 2 -13.51 19.94 -5.16
N ALA A 3 -13.55 21.11 -5.80
CA ALA A 3 -13.08 21.36 -7.15
C ALA A 3 -11.56 21.13 -7.26
N CYS A 4 -11.14 20.53 -8.37
CA CYS A 4 -9.74 20.43 -8.76
C CYS A 4 -9.23 21.81 -9.20
N ALA A 5 -8.10 22.24 -8.66
CA ALA A 5 -7.44 23.48 -9.09
C ALA A 5 -6.76 23.26 -10.44
N GLU A 6 -7.15 24.03 -11.44
CA GLU A 6 -6.51 24.11 -12.75
C GLU A 6 -5.19 24.88 -12.65
N TRP A 7 -4.12 24.35 -13.23
CA TRP A 7 -2.93 25.13 -13.59
C TRP A 7 -2.94 25.37 -15.10
N PRO A 8 -2.61 26.58 -15.59
CA PRO A 8 -2.83 26.94 -16.98
C PRO A 8 -1.76 26.34 -17.89
N LYS A 9 -2.19 25.70 -18.98
CA LYS A 9 -1.33 25.37 -20.12
C LYS A 9 -1.72 26.27 -21.29
N THR A 10 -0.95 27.33 -21.51
CA THR A 10 -0.88 27.94 -22.84
C THR A 10 -0.06 27.03 -23.75
N ILE A 11 -0.65 26.60 -24.86
CA ILE A 11 -0.14 26.73 -26.25
C ILE A 11 -1.19 26.15 -27.20
N ASP A 12 -1.47 26.92 -28.25
CA ASP A 12 -2.48 26.73 -29.29
C ASP A 12 -2.12 25.69 -30.37
N VAL A 13 -3.19 25.29 -31.07
CA VAL A 13 -3.33 24.68 -32.42
C VAL A 13 -3.02 23.18 -32.62
N VAL A 14 -4.07 22.37 -32.81
CA VAL A 14 -4.53 21.75 -34.09
C VAL A 14 -5.58 20.69 -33.76
N ARG A 15 -6.74 20.78 -34.44
CA ARG A 15 -7.88 19.86 -34.35
C ARG A 15 -7.49 18.40 -34.66
N LEU A 16 -7.71 17.51 -33.69
CA LEU A 16 -8.01 16.09 -33.93
C LEU A 16 -9.27 15.75 -33.14
N ALA A 17 -10.29 15.28 -33.85
CA ALA A 17 -11.49 14.71 -33.26
C ALA A 17 -11.11 13.38 -32.58
N GLY A 18 -10.71 13.46 -31.31
CA GLY A 18 -10.54 12.31 -30.43
C GLY A 18 -11.77 12.19 -29.55
N VAL A 19 -12.42 11.03 -29.57
CA VAL A 19 -13.37 10.63 -28.52
C VAL A 19 -12.64 10.79 -27.19
N ALA A 20 -12.99 11.82 -26.43
CA ALA A 20 -12.52 11.97 -25.07
C ALA A 20 -13.24 10.89 -24.25
N LEU A 21 -12.60 9.72 -24.12
CA LEU A 21 -12.89 8.84 -23.02
C LEU A 21 -12.65 9.65 -21.76
N ALA A 22 -13.73 9.96 -21.03
CA ALA A 22 -13.62 10.37 -19.66
C ALA A 22 -13.00 9.20 -18.90
N VAL A 23 -11.67 9.11 -18.91
CA VAL A 23 -10.93 8.36 -17.91
C VAL A 23 -11.26 9.07 -16.62
N GLY A 24 -12.25 8.57 -15.89
CA GLY A 24 -12.55 9.09 -14.56
C GLY A 24 -11.23 9.18 -13.82
N CYS A 25 -10.84 10.36 -13.36
CA CYS A 25 -9.58 10.55 -12.66
C CYS A 25 -9.68 9.88 -11.29
N TYR A 26 -9.54 8.56 -11.25
CA TYR A 26 -9.39 7.81 -10.01
C TYR A 26 -7.92 7.88 -9.59
N TYR A 27 -7.69 7.95 -8.28
CA TYR A 27 -6.34 7.98 -7.72
C TYR A 27 -5.74 6.58 -7.77
N GLU A 28 -4.64 6.43 -8.51
CA GLU A 28 -3.81 5.21 -8.53
C GLU A 28 -2.57 5.43 -7.65
N THR A 29 -2.12 4.39 -6.93
CA THR A 29 -0.92 4.49 -6.08
C THR A 29 0.30 4.86 -6.94
N PRO A 30 0.91 6.04 -6.74
CA PRO A 30 2.10 6.40 -7.50
C PRO A 30 3.27 5.49 -7.10
N GLY A 31 4.17 5.20 -8.04
CA GLY A 31 5.45 4.56 -7.73
C GLY A 31 6.46 5.53 -7.12
N PRO A 32 7.52 5.02 -6.45
CA PRO A 32 8.60 5.86 -5.96
C PRO A 32 9.35 6.52 -7.12
N GLN A 33 9.68 7.81 -6.99
CA GLN A 33 10.35 8.59 -8.04
C GLN A 33 11.88 8.56 -7.93
N HIS A 34 12.42 8.20 -6.77
CA HIS A 34 13.85 8.35 -6.44
C HIS A 34 14.55 7.04 -6.09
N PHE A 35 13.83 5.92 -6.11
CA PHE A 35 14.40 4.60 -5.92
C PHE A 35 13.52 3.55 -6.62
N THR A 36 14.10 2.38 -6.87
CA THR A 36 13.43 1.25 -7.53
C THR A 36 13.18 0.10 -6.54
N LYS A 37 12.39 -0.91 -6.96
CA LYS A 37 12.24 -2.18 -6.23
C LYS A 37 13.54 -2.91 -5.90
N ILE A 38 14.60 -2.70 -6.66
CA ILE A 38 15.91 -3.28 -6.35
C ILE A 38 16.54 -2.54 -5.17
N GLN A 39 16.42 -1.20 -5.17
CA GLN A 39 17.06 -0.34 -4.18
C GLN A 39 16.27 -0.21 -2.87
N VAL A 40 14.98 -0.61 -2.83
CA VAL A 40 14.16 -0.53 -1.59
C VAL A 40 14.81 -1.21 -0.38
N THR A 41 15.66 -2.23 -0.61
CA THR A 41 16.40 -2.94 0.43
C THR A 41 17.63 -2.20 0.96
N THR A 42 18.13 -1.17 0.25
CA THR A 42 19.39 -0.49 0.55
C THR A 42 19.29 1.02 0.66
N VAL A 43 18.28 1.67 0.07
CA VAL A 43 18.10 3.12 0.18
C VAL A 43 17.86 3.55 1.64
N PRO A 44 18.31 4.74 2.06
CA PRO A 44 18.00 5.26 3.39
C PRO A 44 16.49 5.32 3.67
N PHE A 45 16.10 5.15 4.93
CA PHE A 45 14.68 5.22 5.32
C PHE A 45 14.04 6.58 5.05
N ASP A 46 14.81 7.67 5.03
CA ASP A 46 14.30 8.98 4.61
C ASP A 46 13.79 8.98 3.16
N SER A 47 14.41 8.22 2.24
CA SER A 47 13.89 8.08 0.87
C SER A 47 12.54 7.35 0.85
N ILE A 48 12.39 6.31 1.67
CA ILE A 48 11.14 5.56 1.81
C ILE A 48 10.07 6.44 2.48
N ARG A 49 10.43 7.22 3.50
CA ARG A 49 9.54 8.15 4.19
C ARG A 49 9.05 9.25 3.27
N ASN A 50 9.93 9.82 2.45
CA ASN A 50 9.57 10.83 1.45
C ASN A 50 8.60 10.27 0.42
N TYR A 51 8.79 9.02 -0.02
CA TYR A 51 7.83 8.33 -0.87
C TYR A 51 6.51 8.08 -0.16
N ALA A 52 6.52 7.51 1.05
CA ALA A 52 5.30 7.25 1.81
C ALA A 52 4.49 8.53 2.13
N ALA A 53 5.15 9.69 2.22
CA ALA A 53 4.51 10.98 2.40
C ALA A 53 3.71 11.48 1.18
N THR A 54 3.94 10.92 -0.02
CA THR A 54 3.14 11.22 -1.21
C THR A 54 1.90 10.34 -1.35
N LEU A 55 1.79 9.30 -0.53
CA LEU A 55 0.72 8.32 -0.56
C LEU A 55 -0.46 8.73 0.31
N LYS A 56 -1.65 8.23 -0.03
CA LYS A 56 -2.87 8.42 0.76
C LYS A 56 -3.28 7.10 1.37
N PHE A 57 -3.52 7.11 2.67
CA PHE A 57 -3.95 5.94 3.42
C PHE A 57 -5.34 6.18 3.96
N ASP A 58 -6.25 5.24 3.68
CA ASP A 58 -7.62 5.31 4.14
C ASP A 58 -7.71 4.75 5.56
N SER A 59 -8.11 5.57 6.52
CA SER A 59 -8.30 5.17 7.93
C SER A 59 -9.76 4.87 8.28
N VAL A 60 -10.69 4.99 7.33
CA VAL A 60 -12.13 4.76 7.58
C VAL A 60 -12.36 3.28 7.84
N ILE A 61 -13.01 2.97 8.98
CA ILE A 61 -13.43 1.60 9.31
C ILE A 61 -14.40 1.11 8.24
N GLY A 62 -13.98 0.08 7.52
CA GLY A 62 -14.59 -0.33 6.25
C GLY A 62 -13.55 -0.46 5.14
N ALA A 63 -12.61 0.47 5.05
CA ALA A 63 -11.37 0.35 4.27
C ALA A 63 -10.23 -0.15 5.16
N ALA A 64 -10.00 0.52 6.29
CA ALA A 64 -9.07 0.13 7.33
C ALA A 64 -9.67 -0.88 8.31
N ASP A 65 -8.80 -1.46 9.12
CA ASP A 65 -9.16 -2.36 10.21
C ASP A 65 -8.37 -2.07 11.49
N ALA A 66 -9.00 -2.35 12.63
CA ALA A 66 -8.45 -2.11 13.95
C ALA A 66 -8.84 -3.25 14.89
N GLU A 67 -7.87 -4.05 15.28
CA GLU A 67 -8.11 -5.25 16.09
C GLU A 67 -7.15 -5.34 17.26
N ARG A 68 -7.49 -6.18 18.24
CA ARG A 68 -6.49 -6.66 19.21
C ARG A 68 -5.76 -7.83 18.58
N MET A 69 -4.44 -7.72 18.45
CA MET A 69 -3.58 -8.73 17.84
C MET A 69 -2.53 -9.24 18.82
N ASP A 70 -2.45 -10.55 18.96
CA ASP A 70 -1.26 -11.23 19.44
C ASP A 70 -0.42 -11.66 18.24
N PHE A 71 0.58 -10.85 17.88
CA PHE A 71 1.42 -11.11 16.72
C PHE A 71 2.32 -12.33 16.87
N ALA A 72 2.63 -12.77 18.09
CA ALA A 72 3.43 -13.97 18.29
C ALA A 72 2.65 -15.24 17.92
N THR A 73 1.33 -15.22 18.11
CA THR A 73 0.45 -16.36 17.82
C THR A 73 -0.45 -16.17 16.59
N GLY A 74 -0.51 -14.96 16.04
CA GLY A 74 -1.45 -14.57 14.97
C GLY A 74 -2.90 -14.47 15.43
N LYS A 75 -3.17 -14.44 16.74
CA LYS A 75 -4.54 -14.51 17.26
C LYS A 75 -5.19 -13.13 17.34
N ILE A 76 -6.36 -13.01 16.70
CA ILE A 76 -7.25 -11.84 16.80
C ILE A 76 -8.04 -11.88 18.13
N GLY A 77 -8.30 -10.71 18.69
CA GLY A 77 -9.07 -10.49 19.92
C GLY A 77 -8.21 -10.51 21.19
N THR A 78 -6.91 -10.80 21.08
CA THR A 78 -5.93 -10.88 22.17
C THR A 78 -4.76 -9.94 21.95
N GLY A 79 -3.87 -9.76 22.93
CA GLY A 79 -2.67 -8.93 22.72
C GLY A 79 -2.95 -7.43 22.67
N ASP A 80 -2.18 -6.70 21.86
CA ASP A 80 -2.22 -5.22 21.77
C ASP A 80 -3.15 -4.74 20.66
N SER A 81 -3.71 -3.53 20.79
CA SER A 81 -4.47 -2.93 19.68
C SER A 81 -3.53 -2.59 18.52
N ALA A 82 -3.97 -2.89 17.30
CA ALA A 82 -3.22 -2.66 16.08
C ALA A 82 -4.15 -2.20 14.95
N TRP A 83 -3.60 -1.34 14.09
CA TRP A 83 -4.29 -0.79 12.93
C TRP A 83 -3.59 -1.22 11.66
N ILE A 84 -4.38 -1.50 10.64
CA ILE A 84 -3.92 -1.65 9.27
C ILE A 84 -4.76 -0.75 8.38
N GLU A 85 -4.09 0.10 7.60
CA GLU A 85 -4.72 1.10 6.73
C GLU A 85 -4.22 0.87 5.30
N PRO A 86 -5.12 0.62 4.32
CA PRO A 86 -4.71 0.45 2.94
C PRO A 86 -4.27 1.78 2.32
N GLU A 87 -3.43 1.69 1.30
CA GLU A 87 -3.21 2.79 0.38
C GLU A 87 -4.44 2.93 -0.55
N GLU A 88 -5.01 4.13 -0.65
CA GLU A 88 -6.32 4.40 -1.28
C GLU A 88 -6.41 3.94 -2.75
N GLY A 89 -5.33 4.03 -3.51
CA GLY A 89 -5.26 3.69 -4.93
C GLY A 89 -4.79 2.27 -5.21
N ALA A 90 -4.45 1.48 -4.19
CA ALA A 90 -3.86 0.15 -4.39
C ALA A 90 -4.77 -0.82 -5.15
N TRP A 91 -6.09 -0.69 -5.03
CA TRP A 91 -7.08 -1.47 -5.79
C TRP A 91 -6.97 -1.26 -7.31
N ALA A 92 -6.47 -0.10 -7.74
CA ALA A 92 -6.45 0.28 -9.14
C ALA A 92 -5.15 -0.12 -9.87
N LEU A 93 -4.15 -0.61 -9.14
CA LEU A 93 -2.89 -1.03 -9.73
C LEU A 93 -3.09 -2.19 -10.70
N ASP A 94 -2.30 -2.29 -11.76
CA ASP A 94 -2.19 -3.56 -12.48
C ASP A 94 -1.03 -4.42 -11.93
N SER A 95 -0.88 -5.64 -12.47
CA SER A 95 0.19 -6.53 -12.03
C SER A 95 1.58 -5.99 -12.37
N THR A 96 1.72 -5.14 -13.38
CA THR A 96 2.99 -4.52 -13.78
C THR A 96 3.36 -3.44 -12.78
N ASP A 97 2.41 -2.56 -12.43
CA ASP A 97 2.60 -1.52 -11.41
C ASP A 97 3.03 -2.12 -10.08
N LEU A 98 2.30 -3.15 -9.63
CA LEU A 98 2.61 -3.83 -8.39
C LEU A 98 3.96 -4.56 -8.47
N ALA A 99 4.29 -5.18 -9.62
CA ALA A 99 5.58 -5.82 -9.83
C ALA A 99 6.76 -4.84 -9.79
N ASP A 100 6.53 -3.57 -10.13
CA ASP A 100 7.51 -2.48 -10.05
C ASP A 100 7.68 -1.89 -8.65
N GLY A 101 6.77 -2.24 -7.75
CA GLY A 101 6.90 -2.01 -6.33
C GLY A 101 6.04 -0.88 -5.81
N ARG A 102 5.17 -1.20 -4.87
CA ARG A 102 4.25 -0.25 -4.22
C ARG A 102 4.17 -0.49 -2.72
N ILE A 103 3.97 0.57 -1.95
CA ILE A 103 3.44 0.44 -0.59
C ILE A 103 1.93 0.33 -0.75
N ILE A 104 1.35 -0.76 -0.27
CA ILE A 104 -0.09 -1.06 -0.45
C ILE A 104 -0.89 -0.87 0.84
N ALA A 105 -0.21 -0.81 1.98
CA ALA A 105 -0.82 -0.57 3.28
C ALA A 105 0.22 -0.09 4.29
N ARG A 106 -0.25 0.35 5.45
CA ARG A 106 0.58 0.66 6.63
C ARG A 106 0.00 0.07 7.90
N ILE A 107 0.86 -0.31 8.82
CA ILE A 107 0.53 -1.01 10.06
C ILE A 107 1.13 -0.25 11.25
N ARG A 108 0.40 -0.16 12.36
CA ARG A 108 0.86 0.44 13.61
C ARG A 108 0.25 -0.28 14.79
N THR A 109 0.98 -0.34 15.90
CA THR A 109 0.48 -0.88 17.18
C THR A 109 0.20 0.25 18.16
N LYS A 110 -0.55 -0.03 19.22
CA LYS A 110 -0.89 0.98 20.22
C LYS A 110 0.24 1.21 21.21
N SER A 111 0.90 0.14 21.64
CA SER A 111 1.89 0.20 22.73
C SER A 111 3.04 -0.79 22.58
N THR A 112 2.84 -1.93 21.92
CA THR A 112 3.87 -2.98 21.83
C THR A 112 4.77 -2.78 20.62
N VAL A 113 6.09 -2.87 20.81
CA VAL A 113 7.03 -3.08 19.70
C VAL A 113 7.10 -4.57 19.40
N TYR A 114 6.67 -4.97 18.21
CA TYR A 114 6.83 -6.34 17.71
C TYR A 114 7.93 -6.38 16.65
N ALA A 115 9.17 -6.51 17.12
CA ALA A 115 10.38 -6.41 16.31
C ALA A 115 10.47 -7.41 15.12
N PRO A 116 9.98 -8.67 15.21
CA PRO A 116 10.09 -9.62 14.10
C PRO A 116 9.45 -9.14 12.78
N LEU A 117 8.36 -8.37 12.86
CA LEU A 117 7.69 -7.75 11.71
C LEU A 117 7.86 -6.22 11.68
N GLY A 118 8.63 -5.70 12.62
CA GLY A 118 8.94 -4.29 12.75
C GLY A 118 7.75 -3.40 13.11
N TYR A 119 6.69 -3.93 13.72
CA TYR A 119 5.54 -3.12 14.16
C TYR A 119 5.86 -2.36 15.45
N THR A 120 5.37 -1.15 15.54
CA THR A 120 5.78 -0.16 16.55
C THR A 120 4.65 0.83 16.82
N PRO A 121 4.58 1.40 18.04
CA PRO A 121 3.64 2.46 18.35
C PRO A 121 4.13 3.85 17.93
N SER A 122 5.42 4.05 17.68
CA SER A 122 5.98 5.38 17.43
C SER A 122 5.78 5.86 15.99
N LYS A 123 5.80 4.94 15.02
CA LYS A 123 5.68 5.21 13.59
C LYS A 123 4.92 4.10 12.89
N TRP A 124 4.52 4.36 11.65
CA TRP A 124 3.94 3.35 10.78
C TRP A 124 5.03 2.43 10.20
N THR A 125 4.70 1.15 10.10
CA THR A 125 5.41 0.15 9.30
C THR A 125 4.71 0.06 7.95
N TRP A 126 5.44 0.27 6.85
CA TRP A 126 4.83 0.20 5.51
C TRP A 126 4.92 -1.21 4.95
N TRP A 127 3.82 -1.67 4.34
CA TRP A 127 3.77 -2.94 3.64
C TRP A 127 4.05 -2.72 2.16
N TRP A 128 5.26 -3.09 1.74
CA TRP A 128 5.74 -3.01 0.38
C TRP A 128 5.60 -4.35 -0.33
N VAL A 129 5.10 -4.32 -1.57
CA VAL A 129 5.00 -5.49 -2.45
C VAL A 129 5.65 -5.19 -3.79
N ASP A 130 6.47 -6.12 -4.28
CA ASP A 130 7.06 -6.09 -5.62
C ASP A 130 7.25 -7.49 -6.22
N LYS A 131 7.82 -7.56 -7.43
CA LYS A 131 8.24 -8.82 -8.05
C LYS A 131 9.73 -8.78 -8.39
N GLN A 132 10.49 -9.75 -7.89
CA GLN A 132 11.90 -9.95 -8.22
C GLN A 132 12.13 -11.34 -8.81
N HIS A 133 12.85 -11.42 -9.92
CA HIS A 133 13.17 -12.69 -10.61
C HIS A 133 11.94 -13.59 -10.84
N GLY A 134 10.79 -12.99 -11.16
CA GLY A 134 9.54 -13.72 -11.38
C GLY A 134 8.78 -14.12 -10.11
N VAL A 135 9.30 -13.85 -8.92
CA VAL A 135 8.71 -14.18 -7.63
C VAL A 135 8.18 -12.92 -6.95
N TRP A 136 6.95 -12.99 -6.45
CA TRP A 136 6.36 -11.92 -5.65
C TRP A 136 7.05 -11.84 -4.30
N ARG A 137 7.31 -10.63 -3.83
CA ARG A 137 8.02 -10.35 -2.59
C ARG A 137 7.24 -9.33 -1.78
N SER A 138 7.12 -9.61 -0.48
CA SER A 138 6.56 -8.72 0.52
C SER A 138 7.67 -8.28 1.49
N LEU A 139 7.69 -7.00 1.82
CA LEU A 139 8.59 -6.40 2.82
C LEU A 139 7.79 -5.52 3.77
N LEU A 140 8.06 -5.66 5.06
CA LEU A 140 7.61 -4.75 6.11
C LEU A 140 8.74 -3.77 6.42
N LEU A 141 8.52 -2.52 6.04
CA LEU A 141 9.50 -1.43 6.13
C LEU A 141 9.23 -0.61 7.39
N SER A 142 10.00 -0.85 8.45
CA SER A 142 9.84 -0.18 9.75
C SER A 142 10.71 1.05 9.84
N ASP A 143 10.12 2.24 9.80
CA ASP A 143 10.85 3.51 9.89
C ASP A 143 11.44 3.78 11.29
N SER A 144 10.85 3.24 12.35
CA SER A 144 11.38 3.47 13.71
C SER A 144 12.52 2.52 14.06
N LEU A 145 12.51 1.31 13.51
CA LEU A 145 13.54 0.30 13.77
C LEU A 145 14.58 0.23 12.65
N GLU A 146 14.34 0.96 11.56
CA GLU A 146 15.11 0.93 10.32
C GLU A 146 15.30 -0.49 9.75
N THR A 147 14.30 -1.35 9.94
CA THR A 147 14.31 -2.74 9.48
C THR A 147 13.46 -2.95 8.23
N ARG A 148 13.89 -3.91 7.41
CA ARG A 148 13.17 -4.34 6.21
C ARG A 148 12.95 -5.84 6.34
N GLN A 149 11.85 -6.22 6.97
CA GLN A 149 11.58 -7.61 7.29
C GLN A 149 10.86 -8.27 6.12
N PRO A 150 11.41 -9.34 5.53
CA PRO A 150 10.66 -10.17 4.60
C PRO A 150 9.43 -10.73 5.29
N ASP A 151 8.34 -10.79 4.54
CA ASP A 151 7.11 -11.40 5.00
C ASP A 151 6.59 -12.38 3.95
N SER A 152 5.77 -13.31 4.42
CA SER A 152 4.97 -14.20 3.61
C SER A 152 4.09 -13.38 2.65
N LEU A 153 3.93 -13.86 1.42
CA LEU A 153 3.00 -13.27 0.46
C LEU A 153 2.21 -14.36 -0.26
N LYS A 154 0.90 -14.33 -0.05
CA LYS A 154 -0.10 -15.07 -0.80
C LYS A 154 -0.82 -14.08 -1.70
N LEU A 155 -0.79 -14.37 -2.99
CA LEU A 155 -1.51 -13.59 -3.98
C LEU A 155 -2.70 -14.41 -4.46
N ASP A 156 -3.90 -13.94 -4.12
CA ASP A 156 -5.13 -14.56 -4.59
C ASP A 156 -5.68 -13.71 -5.73
N THR A 157 -5.73 -14.31 -6.93
CA THR A 157 -6.37 -13.68 -8.09
C THR A 157 -7.87 -13.97 -8.06
N HIS A 158 -8.66 -12.95 -8.34
CA HIS A 158 -10.11 -13.05 -8.44
C HIS A 158 -10.57 -12.35 -9.74
N GLY A 159 -11.84 -12.54 -10.11
CA GLY A 159 -12.43 -11.83 -11.24
C GLY A 159 -12.42 -10.31 -11.04
N ASN A 160 -12.75 -9.56 -12.09
CA ASN A 160 -12.88 -8.10 -12.00
C ASN A 160 -13.88 -7.73 -10.90
N TYR A 161 -13.42 -7.00 -9.89
CA TYR A 161 -14.33 -6.41 -8.90
C TYR A 161 -14.88 -5.08 -9.42
N THR A 162 -16.14 -4.82 -9.12
CA THR A 162 -16.81 -3.54 -9.41
C THR A 162 -16.57 -2.49 -8.31
N TRP A 163 -16.00 -2.92 -7.19
CA TRP A 163 -15.76 -2.07 -6.03
C TRP A 163 -14.38 -1.42 -6.16
N HIS A 164 -14.37 -0.14 -6.49
CA HIS A 164 -13.19 0.70 -6.71
C HIS A 164 -12.61 1.23 -5.38
N GLN A 165 -12.32 0.32 -4.46
CA GLN A 165 -11.89 0.67 -3.10
C GLN A 165 -10.81 -0.29 -2.63
N SER A 166 -9.74 0.26 -2.04
CA SER A 166 -8.77 -0.52 -1.30
C SER A 166 -9.31 -0.90 0.09
N ILE A 167 -9.07 -2.14 0.51
CA ILE A 167 -9.45 -2.65 1.83
C ILE A 167 -8.24 -3.36 2.43
N ALA A 168 -7.96 -3.13 3.71
CA ALA A 168 -7.06 -3.93 4.51
C ALA A 168 -7.77 -4.50 5.74
N ARG A 169 -7.39 -5.71 6.15
CA ARG A 169 -8.03 -6.47 7.23
C ARG A 169 -7.03 -7.32 8.01
N TRP A 170 -7.35 -7.56 9.27
CA TRP A 170 -6.78 -8.66 10.04
C TRP A 170 -7.62 -9.93 9.85
N LYS A 171 -6.99 -11.02 9.40
CA LYS A 171 -7.62 -12.36 9.26
C LYS A 171 -6.80 -13.47 9.91
N GLY A 172 -6.25 -13.18 11.09
CA GLY A 172 -5.18 -13.95 11.74
C GLY A 172 -3.78 -13.55 11.26
N SER A 173 -3.74 -12.80 10.16
CA SER A 173 -2.57 -12.18 9.55
C SER A 173 -3.01 -10.90 8.80
N GLN A 174 -2.06 -10.14 8.24
CA GLN A 174 -2.40 -8.98 7.41
C GLN A 174 -2.92 -9.40 6.03
N TRP A 175 -3.96 -8.71 5.58
CA TRP A 175 -4.56 -8.86 4.27
C TRP A 175 -4.86 -7.48 3.67
N GLY A 176 -4.70 -7.33 2.36
CA GLY A 176 -5.03 -6.11 1.63
C GLY A 176 -5.41 -6.39 0.18
N THR A 177 -6.39 -5.66 -0.35
CA THR A 177 -6.63 -5.62 -1.80
C THR A 177 -5.47 -4.91 -2.48
N CYS A 178 -4.86 -5.55 -3.45
CA CYS A 178 -3.73 -5.00 -4.17
C CYS A 178 -3.95 -5.36 -5.64
N CYS A 179 -3.86 -4.40 -6.53
CA CYS A 179 -4.18 -4.58 -7.94
C CYS A 179 -5.66 -4.83 -8.29
N LYS A 180 -6.03 -4.59 -9.56
CA LYS A 180 -7.40 -4.65 -10.10
C LYS A 180 -8.07 -6.02 -9.95
N THR A 181 -7.27 -7.08 -9.91
CA THR A 181 -7.74 -8.48 -9.97
C THR A 181 -7.09 -9.36 -8.92
N CYS A 182 -6.43 -8.78 -7.91
CA CYS A 182 -5.75 -9.57 -6.90
C CYS A 182 -5.86 -9.01 -5.48
N CYS A 183 -5.51 -9.87 -4.51
CA CYS A 183 -5.40 -9.54 -3.11
C CYS A 183 -4.10 -10.11 -2.56
N CYS A 184 -3.48 -9.37 -1.64
CA CYS A 184 -2.22 -9.70 -0.97
C CYS A 184 -2.53 -10.10 0.48
N GLY A 185 -1.99 -11.22 0.94
CA GLY A 185 -2.06 -11.65 2.33
C GLY A 185 -0.73 -12.23 2.82
N SER A 186 -0.47 -12.17 4.12
CA SER A 186 0.68 -12.84 4.77
C SER A 186 0.27 -14.13 5.47
#